data_AF-X1VDF4-F1
#
_entry.id   AF-X1VDF4-F1
#
_cell.length_a   1.000
_cell.length_b   1.000
_cell.length_c   1.000
_cell.angle_alpha   90.00
_cell.angle_beta   90.00
_cell.angle_gamma   90.00
#
_symmetry.space_group_name_H-M   'P 1'
#
loop_
_entity.id
_entity.type
_entity.pdbx_description
1 polymer ?
#
loop_
_entity_poly.entity_id
_entity_poly.type
_entity_poly.pdbx_seq_one_letter_code
_entity_poly.pdbx_strand_id
1 'polypeptide(L)'
;YRDLKSNKRFMVVSGLPMVKPDGQKIEVGWKKRGNRYVSKANLFSAIVEGKQVKLTCLSDQPDGTEKDEQVTWRPQLFLDGSEIVNGEQPTLLPTDPVNENYHDNVLEWIYGTVCKRRIRIIEGRFRERWLFESNPRSSVRIKHSFTGSLKLRLGYAQDAEGNPLQVTVIGDEELVEASEFDKAIYPAEIGAEDTFYPDAEPETSSVDGHVEQGGVDNASWATVHDGAGNGSTDTESFNRVRITNGGSSGYWDIRR
;
A
#
# COMPACT_ATOMS: atom_id res chain seq x y z
N TYR A 1 -19.09 -5.77 -0.21
CA TYR A 1 -19.48 -4.34 -0.25
C TYR A 1 -20.78 -4.18 -1.03
N ARG A 2 -21.53 -3.09 -0.79
CA ARG A 2 -22.77 -2.80 -1.51
C ARG A 2 -22.67 -1.40 -2.09
N ASP A 3 -22.87 -1.29 -3.39
CA ASP A 3 -22.95 0.02 -4.04
C ASP A 3 -24.29 0.66 -3.66
N LEU A 4 -24.24 1.87 -3.11
CA LEU A 4 -25.42 2.56 -2.60
C LEU A 4 -26.36 3.01 -3.73
N LYS A 5 -25.84 3.20 -4.95
CA LYS A 5 -26.65 3.67 -6.09
C LYS A 5 -27.38 2.52 -6.78
N SER A 6 -26.69 1.41 -7.06
CA SER A 6 -27.28 0.25 -7.77
C SER A 6 -27.83 -0.83 -6.84
N ASN A 7 -27.57 -0.76 -5.53
CA ASN A 7 -27.91 -1.79 -4.54
C ASN A 7 -27.26 -3.17 -4.81
N LYS A 8 -26.37 -3.26 -5.81
CA LYS A 8 -25.67 -4.49 -6.17
C LYS A 8 -24.61 -4.81 -5.12
N ARG A 9 -24.52 -6.10 -4.79
CA ARG A 9 -23.44 -6.63 -3.96
C ARG A 9 -22.24 -6.88 -4.86
N PHE A 10 -21.09 -6.38 -4.45
CA PHE A 10 -19.82 -6.71 -5.08
C PHE A 10 -18.83 -7.22 -4.04
N MET A 11 -17.97 -8.11 -4.48
CA MET A 11 -16.87 -8.66 -3.72
C MET A 11 -15.59 -8.02 -4.24
N VAL A 12 -14.80 -7.46 -3.33
CA VAL A 12 -13.42 -7.08 -3.64
C VAL A 12 -12.57 -8.26 -3.20
N VAL A 13 -12.00 -8.98 -4.15
CA VAL A 13 -10.97 -9.98 -3.87
C VAL A 13 -9.64 -9.26 -4.03
N SER A 14 -8.93 -9.08 -2.92
CA SER A 14 -7.54 -8.63 -2.95
C SER A 14 -6.70 -9.80 -2.48
N GLY A 15 -5.83 -10.30 -3.36
CA GLY A 15 -4.78 -11.22 -2.99
C GLY A 15 -3.55 -10.41 -2.61
N LEU A 16 -3.03 -10.63 -1.40
CA LEU A 16 -1.67 -10.16 -1.11
C LEU A 16 -0.69 -11.00 -1.93
N PRO A 17 0.32 -10.37 -2.56
CA PRO A 17 1.33 -11.12 -3.30
C PRO A 17 2.03 -12.09 -2.34
N MET A 18 2.08 -13.37 -2.71
CA MET A 18 2.68 -14.45 -1.91
C MET A 18 4.05 -14.87 -2.45
N VAL A 19 4.37 -14.45 -3.67
CA VAL A 19 5.59 -14.77 -4.42
C VAL A 19 6.07 -13.52 -5.15
N LYS A 20 7.38 -13.40 -5.28
CA LYS A 20 8.05 -12.40 -6.12
C LYS A 20 7.99 -12.82 -7.60
N PRO A 21 8.32 -11.90 -8.54
CA PRO A 21 8.44 -12.23 -9.96
C PRO A 21 9.43 -13.36 -10.28
N ASP A 22 10.46 -13.56 -9.45
CA ASP A 22 11.44 -14.65 -9.60
C ASP A 22 10.96 -16.01 -9.04
N GLY A 23 9.71 -16.10 -8.59
CA GLY A 23 9.12 -17.30 -7.98
C GLY A 23 9.50 -17.51 -6.51
N GLN A 24 10.34 -16.65 -5.92
CA GLN A 24 10.67 -16.73 -4.50
C GLN A 24 9.44 -16.36 -3.66
N LYS A 25 9.08 -17.23 -2.71
CA LYS A 25 8.02 -16.94 -1.73
C LYS A 25 8.37 -15.69 -0.91
N ILE A 26 7.39 -14.80 -0.75
CA ILE A 26 7.49 -13.68 0.18
C ILE A 26 7.54 -14.25 1.59
N GLU A 27 8.54 -13.83 2.35
CA GLU A 27 8.73 -14.17 3.75
C GLU A 27 8.62 -12.89 4.56
N VAL A 28 7.57 -12.77 5.35
CA VAL A 28 7.35 -11.60 6.19
C VAL A 28 8.32 -11.59 7.37
N GLY A 29 8.85 -10.40 7.63
CA GLY A 29 9.53 -10.06 8.86
C GLY A 29 10.98 -9.63 8.68
N TRP A 30 11.69 -9.60 9.79
CA TRP A 30 13.05 -9.09 9.91
C TRP A 30 14.05 -10.22 10.16
N LYS A 31 15.26 -10.03 9.67
CA LYS A 31 16.41 -10.87 9.95
C LYS A 31 17.52 -10.00 10.54
N LYS A 32 17.92 -10.29 11.78
CA LYS A 32 19.06 -9.61 12.41
C LYS A 32 20.36 -10.03 11.73
N ARG A 33 21.22 -9.06 11.38
CA ARG A 33 22.55 -9.27 10.80
C ARG A 33 23.55 -8.31 11.47
N GLY A 34 24.26 -8.79 12.49
CA GLY A 34 25.12 -7.93 13.30
C GLY A 34 24.28 -6.88 14.05
N ASN A 35 24.61 -5.60 13.87
CA ASN A 35 23.96 -4.46 14.53
C ASN A 35 22.79 -3.85 13.72
N ARG A 36 22.33 -4.52 12.67
CA ARG A 36 21.22 -4.07 11.83
C ARG A 36 20.18 -5.16 11.63
N TYR A 37 18.96 -4.73 11.31
CA TYR A 37 17.88 -5.59 10.84
C TYR A 37 17.72 -5.39 9.34
N VAL A 38 17.53 -6.49 8.62
CA VAL A 38 17.27 -6.48 7.18
C VAL A 38 15.93 -7.18 6.96
N SER A 39 15.09 -6.67 6.09
CA SER A 39 13.86 -7.37 5.72
C SER A 39 14.18 -8.75 5.17
N LYS A 40 13.31 -9.71 5.46
CA LYS A 40 13.26 -10.98 4.74
C LYS A 40 12.78 -10.74 3.30
N ALA A 41 12.64 -11.81 2.51
CA ALA A 41 12.27 -11.70 1.10
C ALA A 41 10.89 -11.02 0.94
N ASN A 42 10.84 -9.82 0.37
CA ASN A 42 9.61 -9.05 0.15
C ASN A 42 9.69 -8.27 -1.17
N LEU A 43 8.63 -7.55 -1.56
CA LEU A 43 8.58 -6.70 -2.76
C LEU A 43 9.39 -5.40 -2.64
N PHE A 44 9.96 -5.18 -1.47
CA PHE A 44 10.90 -4.12 -1.16
C PHE A 44 12.06 -4.68 -0.34
N SER A 45 13.15 -3.94 -0.27
CA SER A 45 14.24 -4.18 0.68
C SER A 45 14.25 -3.08 1.73
N ALA A 46 14.25 -3.46 3.01
CA ALA A 46 14.40 -2.53 4.12
C ALA A 46 15.62 -2.89 4.97
N ILE A 47 16.36 -1.87 5.41
CA ILE A 47 17.47 -1.98 6.34
C ILE A 47 17.25 -0.99 7.47
N VAL A 48 17.36 -1.47 8.71
CA VAL A 48 17.31 -0.64 9.91
C VAL A 48 18.63 -0.77 10.66
N GLU A 49 19.33 0.34 10.81
CA GLU A 49 20.60 0.44 11.55
C GLU A 49 20.48 1.55 12.61
N GLY A 50 20.38 1.14 13.88
CA GLY A 50 19.98 2.06 14.94
C GLY A 50 18.59 2.63 14.66
N LYS A 51 18.46 3.96 14.57
CA LYS A 51 17.21 4.67 14.21
C LYS A 51 17.07 4.94 12.71
N GLN A 52 18.14 4.76 11.95
CA GLN A 52 18.14 5.02 10.52
C GLN A 52 17.47 3.88 9.79
N VAL A 53 16.56 4.23 8.89
CA VAL A 53 15.84 3.31 8.03
C VAL A 53 16.22 3.61 6.60
N LYS A 54 16.48 2.57 5.82
CA LYS A 54 16.61 2.63 4.37
C LYS A 54 15.59 1.70 3.77
N LEU A 55 14.79 2.21 2.83
CA LEU A 55 13.83 1.46 2.05
C LEU A 55 14.19 1.56 0.57
N THR A 56 14.09 0.46 -0.16
CA THR A 56 14.41 0.36 -1.58
C THR A 56 13.31 -0.40 -2.30
N CYS A 57 12.78 0.21 -3.37
CA CYS A 57 11.83 -0.41 -4.27
C CYS A 57 12.53 -1.47 -5.12
N LEU A 58 11.94 -2.66 -5.30
CA LEU A 58 12.57 -3.76 -6.06
C LEU A 58 11.98 -3.98 -7.46
N SER A 59 10.90 -3.26 -7.79
CA SER A 59 10.07 -3.43 -9.00
C SER A 59 9.45 -2.08 -9.37
N ASP A 60 9.10 -1.87 -10.63
CA ASP A 60 8.42 -0.63 -11.03
C ASP A 60 7.00 -0.60 -10.44
N GLN A 61 6.57 0.57 -9.97
CA GLN A 61 5.30 0.74 -9.26
C GLN A 61 4.26 1.47 -10.11
N PRO A 62 2.95 1.17 -9.94
CA PRO A 62 1.88 1.82 -10.70
C PRO A 62 1.78 3.34 -10.52
N ASP A 63 2.35 3.89 -9.45
CA ASP A 63 2.40 5.32 -9.17
C ASP A 63 3.60 6.04 -9.80
N GLY A 64 4.42 5.31 -10.56
CA GLY A 64 5.59 5.83 -11.28
C GLY A 64 6.90 5.75 -10.49
N THR A 65 6.90 5.20 -9.27
CA THR A 65 8.16 4.87 -8.58
C THR A 65 8.91 3.79 -9.35
N GLU A 66 10.13 4.11 -9.77
CA GLU A 66 10.99 3.18 -10.52
C GLU A 66 11.68 2.17 -9.59
N LYS A 67 12.05 1.03 -10.16
CA LYS A 67 12.93 0.06 -9.50
C LYS A 67 14.23 0.71 -9.02
N ASP A 68 14.72 0.25 -7.88
CA ASP A 68 15.93 0.73 -7.20
C ASP A 68 15.84 2.16 -6.65
N GLU A 69 14.71 2.86 -6.81
CA GLU A 69 14.44 4.06 -6.02
C GLU A 69 14.48 3.74 -4.53
N GLN A 70 15.05 4.67 -3.77
CA GLN A 70 15.32 4.47 -2.35
C GLN A 70 15.02 5.73 -1.56
N VAL A 71 14.71 5.53 -0.28
CA VAL A 71 14.65 6.59 0.72
C VAL A 71 15.36 6.14 1.98
N THR A 72 16.16 7.03 2.54
CA THR A 72 16.87 6.86 3.80
C THR A 72 16.48 7.99 4.75
N TRP A 73 16.17 7.65 5.99
CA TRP A 73 15.71 8.63 6.98
C TRP A 73 16.03 8.22 8.41
N ARG A 74 16.05 9.21 9.29
CA ARG A 74 16.32 9.05 10.73
C ARG A 74 15.39 10.00 11.46
N PRO A 75 14.16 9.57 11.77
CA PRO A 75 13.15 10.50 12.22
C PRO A 75 13.39 10.94 13.67
N GLN A 76 12.98 12.17 13.94
CA GLN A 76 13.08 12.82 15.24
C GLN A 76 11.66 13.21 15.71
N LEU A 77 11.38 12.94 16.98
CA LEU A 77 10.12 13.30 17.63
C LEU A 77 10.31 14.59 18.41
N PHE A 78 9.41 15.55 18.25
CA PHE A 78 9.37 16.77 19.03
C PHE A 78 8.02 16.94 19.71
N LEU A 79 8.05 17.32 21.00
CA LEU A 79 6.88 17.77 21.76
C LEU A 79 7.09 19.23 22.16
N ASP A 80 6.20 20.12 21.72
CA ASP A 80 6.29 21.58 21.94
C ASP A 80 7.70 22.14 21.66
N GLY A 81 8.27 21.71 20.54
CA GLY A 81 9.59 22.15 20.07
C GLY A 81 10.79 21.45 20.72
N SER A 82 10.59 20.66 21.78
CA SER A 82 11.66 19.89 22.44
C SER A 82 11.80 18.50 21.83
N GLU A 83 13.01 18.13 21.42
CA GLU A 83 13.26 16.78 20.89
C GLU A 83 13.18 15.72 22.00
N ILE A 84 12.37 14.68 21.76
CA ILE A 84 12.28 13.51 22.62
C ILE A 84 13.26 12.46 22.11
N VAL A 85 14.29 12.21 22.92
CA VAL A 85 15.36 11.28 22.60
C VAL A 85 15.07 9.91 23.21
N ASN A 86 15.42 8.85 22.48
CA ASN A 86 15.30 7.46 22.93
C ASN A 86 16.60 6.67 22.63
N GLY A 87 16.64 5.41 23.06
CA GLY A 87 17.74 4.49 22.75
C GLY A 87 17.91 4.27 21.23
N GLU A 88 19.13 3.95 20.80
CA GLU A 88 19.44 3.78 19.37
C GLU A 88 18.85 2.49 18.79
N GLN A 89 18.77 1.41 19.58
CA GLN A 89 18.48 0.07 19.06
C GLN A 89 17.01 -0.30 19.19
N PRO A 90 16.36 -0.80 18.11
CA PRO A 90 15.03 -1.37 18.21
C PRO A 90 15.05 -2.75 18.87
N THR A 91 13.93 -3.08 19.48
CA THR A 91 13.58 -4.44 19.89
C THR A 91 12.77 -5.11 18.79
N LEU A 92 13.18 -6.31 18.37
CA LEU A 92 12.36 -7.14 17.49
C LEU A 92 11.30 -7.83 18.35
N LEU A 93 10.01 -7.59 18.03
CA LEU A 93 8.92 -8.23 18.75
C LEU A 93 8.71 -9.66 18.24
N PRO A 94 8.54 -10.65 19.14
CA PRO A 94 8.33 -12.05 18.74
C PRO A 94 6.98 -12.27 18.06
N THR A 95 5.99 -11.43 18.40
CA THR A 95 4.64 -11.47 17.84
C THR A 95 4.19 -10.06 17.54
N ASP A 96 3.52 -9.90 16.40
CA ASP A 96 2.91 -8.66 15.98
C ASP A 96 1.76 -8.27 16.93
N PRO A 97 1.79 -7.06 17.54
CA PRO A 97 0.74 -6.61 18.44
C PRO A 97 -0.65 -6.43 17.79
N VAL A 98 -0.72 -6.34 16.46
CA VAL A 98 -1.97 -6.12 15.71
C VAL A 98 -2.55 -7.41 15.15
N ASN A 99 -1.71 -8.42 14.90
CA ASN A 99 -2.14 -9.71 14.37
C ASN A 99 -1.23 -10.84 14.84
N GLU A 100 -1.69 -11.62 15.81
CA GLU A 100 -0.93 -12.69 16.46
C GLU A 100 -0.37 -13.77 15.52
N ASN A 101 -0.85 -13.86 14.28
CA ASN A 101 -0.35 -14.81 13.28
C ASN A 101 0.95 -14.35 12.59
N TYR A 102 1.37 -13.10 12.80
CA TYR A 102 2.64 -12.58 12.31
C TYR A 102 3.68 -12.56 13.42
N HIS A 103 4.89 -13.02 13.09
CA HIS A 103 6.03 -13.11 14.00
C HIS A 103 7.24 -12.39 13.41
N ASP A 104 8.09 -11.86 14.29
CA ASP A 104 9.35 -11.20 13.93
C ASP A 104 9.22 -10.11 12.85
N ASN A 105 8.06 -9.45 12.74
CA ASN A 105 7.77 -8.49 11.67
C ASN A 105 7.66 -7.04 12.13
N VAL A 106 7.75 -6.82 13.44
CA VAL A 106 7.68 -5.49 14.06
C VAL A 106 9.00 -5.20 14.79
N LEU A 107 9.64 -4.08 14.41
CA LEU A 107 10.69 -3.45 15.18
C LEU A 107 10.08 -2.33 16.02
N GLU A 108 10.40 -2.28 17.31
CA GLU A 108 9.86 -1.30 18.25
C GLU A 108 10.98 -0.50 18.93
N TRP A 109 10.78 0.81 19.02
CA TRP A 109 11.55 1.71 19.85
C TRP A 109 10.62 2.33 20.90
N ILE A 110 11.12 2.44 22.13
CA ILE A 110 10.38 3.04 23.24
C ILE A 110 10.91 4.46 23.48
N TYR A 111 10.06 5.47 23.33
CA TYR A 111 10.39 6.88 23.57
C TYR A 111 9.94 7.29 24.99
N GLY A 112 10.53 6.63 25.98
CA GLY A 112 10.17 6.83 27.39
C GLY A 112 8.71 6.47 27.68
N THR A 113 8.00 7.32 28.41
CA THR A 113 6.56 7.17 28.71
C THR A 113 5.67 7.86 27.68
N VAL A 114 6.24 8.48 26.65
CA VAL A 114 5.50 9.31 25.69
C VAL A 114 4.81 8.43 24.65
N CYS A 115 5.59 7.65 23.91
CA CYS A 115 5.09 6.86 22.80
C CYS A 115 6.03 5.69 22.47
N LYS A 116 5.55 4.82 21.59
CA LYS A 116 6.33 3.78 20.93
C LYS A 116 6.43 4.11 19.45
N ARG A 117 7.57 3.86 18.83
CA ARG A 117 7.71 3.87 17.37
C ARG A 117 7.80 2.43 16.90
N ARG A 118 7.00 2.04 15.93
CA ARG A 118 6.98 0.70 15.34
C ARG A 118 7.20 0.79 13.85
N ILE A 119 8.06 -0.09 13.34
CA ILE A 119 8.13 -0.38 11.91
C ILE A 119 7.68 -1.81 11.69
N ARG A 120 6.61 -1.95 10.92
CA ARG A 120 5.96 -3.21 10.60
C ARG A 120 6.12 -3.50 9.11
N ILE A 121 6.55 -4.73 8.82
CA ILE A 121 6.58 -5.27 7.46
C ILE A 121 5.50 -6.34 7.35
N ILE A 122 4.71 -6.28 6.29
CA ILE A 122 3.83 -7.36 5.83
C ILE A 122 3.98 -7.51 4.31
N GLU A 123 3.30 -8.47 3.71
CA GLU A 123 3.39 -8.79 2.27
C GLU A 123 3.21 -7.53 1.41
N GLY A 124 4.31 -7.06 0.80
CA GLY A 124 4.33 -5.85 -0.02
C GLY A 124 4.12 -4.54 0.72
N ARG A 125 3.89 -4.50 2.04
CA ARG A 125 3.60 -3.24 2.75
C ARG A 125 4.60 -2.92 3.84
N PHE A 126 5.07 -1.68 3.82
CA PHE A 126 5.87 -1.06 4.85
C PHE A 126 4.98 -0.09 5.64
N ARG A 127 4.99 -0.17 6.97
CA ARG A 127 4.28 0.77 7.84
C ARG A 127 5.17 1.23 8.98
N GLU A 128 5.29 2.54 9.13
CA GLU A 128 5.82 3.19 10.31
C GLU A 128 4.66 3.78 11.11
N ARG A 129 4.66 3.56 12.44
CA ARG A 129 3.66 4.09 13.36
C ARG A 129 4.31 4.60 14.63
N TRP A 130 3.92 5.80 15.03
CA TRP A 130 4.17 6.41 16.33
C TRP A 130 2.89 6.26 17.15
N LEU A 131 2.94 5.42 18.16
CA LEU A 131 1.80 5.05 19.00
C LEU A 131 1.89 5.78 20.33
N PHE A 132 0.94 6.69 20.55
CA PHE A 132 0.75 7.39 21.81
C PHE A 132 -0.29 6.63 22.62
N GLU A 133 0.06 6.18 23.82
CA GLU A 133 -0.85 5.40 24.69
C GLU A 133 -1.74 6.31 25.55
N SER A 134 -1.44 7.61 25.57
CA SER A 134 -2.18 8.63 26.31
C SER A 134 -1.92 10.01 25.69
N ASN A 135 -2.72 11.01 26.08
CA ASN A 135 -2.56 12.38 25.59
C ASN A 135 -1.17 12.94 25.93
N PRO A 136 -0.35 13.32 24.93
CA PRO A 136 0.98 13.89 25.15
C PRO A 136 0.92 15.30 25.79
N ARG A 137 -0.26 15.92 25.84
CA ARG A 137 -0.55 17.28 26.34
C ARG A 137 0.27 18.37 25.63
N SER A 138 0.62 18.11 24.38
CA SER A 138 1.49 18.96 23.58
C SER A 138 1.18 18.75 22.10
N SER A 139 1.67 19.66 21.27
CA SER A 139 1.80 19.40 19.83
C SER A 139 2.78 18.24 19.61
N VAL A 140 2.53 17.42 18.60
CA VAL A 140 3.43 16.34 18.17
C VAL A 140 3.96 16.68 16.80
N ARG A 141 5.28 16.79 16.67
CA ARG A 141 5.95 16.98 15.39
C ARG A 141 6.94 15.85 15.14
N ILE A 142 6.79 15.16 14.02
CA ILE A 142 7.71 14.12 13.57
C ILE A 142 8.46 14.66 12.36
N LYS A 143 9.76 14.83 12.49
CA LYS A 143 10.65 15.24 11.40
C LYS A 143 11.33 14.01 10.83
N HIS A 144 11.03 13.62 9.59
CA HIS A 144 11.56 12.39 9.01
C HIS A 144 13.01 12.51 8.55
N SER A 145 13.42 13.67 8.00
CA SER A 145 14.74 13.88 7.40
C SER A 145 14.99 12.95 6.21
N PHE A 146 14.07 12.94 5.24
CA PHE A 146 14.15 12.06 4.07
C PHE A 146 15.31 12.44 3.14
N THR A 147 15.99 11.42 2.63
CA THR A 147 16.98 11.53 1.56
C THR A 147 16.77 10.43 0.53
N GLY A 148 16.78 10.75 -0.76
CA GLY A 148 16.50 9.81 -1.85
C GLY A 148 15.28 10.22 -2.69
N SER A 149 14.93 9.40 -3.67
CA SER A 149 13.84 9.67 -4.62
C SER A 149 12.52 8.99 -4.26
N LEU A 150 12.57 7.87 -3.53
CA LEU A 150 11.36 7.16 -3.11
C LEU A 150 10.55 8.02 -2.13
N LYS A 151 9.24 8.15 -2.37
CA LYS A 151 8.36 9.00 -1.56
C LYS A 151 7.43 8.15 -0.71
N LEU A 152 7.62 8.19 0.61
CA LEU A 152 6.66 7.58 1.53
C LEU A 152 5.37 8.42 1.61
N ARG A 153 4.23 7.76 1.82
CA ARG A 153 2.97 8.46 2.08
C ARG A 153 2.93 8.91 3.54
N LEU A 154 2.94 10.23 3.73
CA LEU A 154 2.75 10.90 5.02
C LEU A 154 1.29 11.32 5.22
N GLY A 155 0.97 11.82 6.41
CA GLY A 155 -0.33 12.40 6.74
C GLY A 155 -1.33 11.40 7.30
N TYR A 156 -0.90 10.19 7.65
CA TYR A 156 -1.75 9.24 8.34
C TYR A 156 -1.74 9.53 9.83
N ALA A 157 -2.92 9.83 10.39
CA ALA A 157 -3.14 9.77 11.82
C ALA A 157 -4.58 9.38 12.15
N GLN A 158 -4.74 8.54 13.17
CA GLN A 158 -6.05 8.12 13.67
C GLN A 158 -5.99 7.77 15.16
N ASP A 159 -7.15 7.78 15.79
CA ASP A 159 -7.34 7.29 17.15
C ASP A 159 -7.67 5.77 17.18
N ALA A 160 -7.91 5.22 18.37
CA ALA A 160 -8.17 3.80 18.56
C ALA A 160 -9.52 3.32 17.98
N GLU A 161 -10.47 4.22 17.74
CA GLU A 161 -11.74 3.92 17.07
C GLU A 161 -11.64 4.08 15.55
N GLY A 162 -10.48 4.52 15.03
CA GLY A 162 -10.25 4.79 13.62
C GLY A 162 -10.77 6.16 13.18
N ASN A 163 -11.08 7.07 14.11
CA ASN A 163 -11.40 8.45 13.78
C ASN A 163 -10.11 9.15 13.33
N PRO A 164 -10.12 9.85 12.18
CA PRO A 164 -8.92 10.54 11.70
C PRO A 164 -8.58 11.72 12.62
N LEU A 165 -7.28 11.91 12.86
CA LEU A 165 -6.74 13.13 13.49
C LEU A 165 -6.22 14.06 12.39
N GLN A 166 -6.37 15.37 12.58
CA GLN A 166 -5.85 16.33 11.62
C GLN A 166 -4.31 16.35 11.64
N VAL A 167 -3.70 16.01 10.51
CA VAL A 167 -2.24 16.11 10.30
C VAL A 167 -1.95 17.22 9.31
N THR A 168 -0.96 18.05 9.62
CA THR A 168 -0.37 18.99 8.67
C THR A 168 0.97 18.43 8.20
N VAL A 169 1.13 18.26 6.90
CA VAL A 169 2.37 17.79 6.29
C VAL A 169 3.11 18.98 5.69
N ILE A 170 4.35 19.23 6.13
CA ILE A 170 5.20 20.32 5.66
C ILE A 170 6.53 19.72 5.21
N GLY A 171 6.68 19.49 3.90
CA GLY A 171 7.85 18.78 3.37
C GLY A 171 7.90 17.34 3.87
N ASP A 172 8.91 17.01 4.67
CA ASP A 172 9.12 15.71 5.30
C ASP A 172 8.81 15.72 6.80
N GLU A 173 7.99 16.67 7.26
CA GLU A 173 7.52 16.76 8.63
C GLU A 173 6.01 16.52 8.72
N GLU A 174 5.58 15.84 9.78
CA GLU A 174 4.18 15.68 10.17
C GLU A 174 3.93 16.41 11.49
N LEU A 175 2.90 17.27 11.53
CA LEU A 175 2.49 18.02 12.72
C LEU A 175 1.03 17.69 13.07
N VAL A 176 0.81 17.29 14.31
CA VAL A 176 -0.53 17.11 14.91
C VAL A 176 -0.64 18.04 16.11
N GLU A 177 -1.63 18.93 16.07
CA GLU A 177 -1.85 19.92 17.11
C GLU A 177 -2.36 19.28 18.41
N ALA A 178 -2.05 19.89 19.56
CA ALA A 178 -2.46 19.40 20.87
C ALA A 178 -3.98 19.18 20.99
N SER A 179 -4.77 20.05 20.35
CA SER A 179 -6.23 19.98 20.37
C SER A 179 -6.82 18.73 19.72
N GLU A 180 -6.08 18.07 18.83
CA GLU A 180 -6.49 16.80 18.22
C GLU A 180 -6.41 15.66 19.25
N PHE A 181 -5.40 15.70 20.11
CA PHE A 181 -5.21 14.71 21.17
C PHE A 181 -6.20 14.86 22.33
N ASP A 182 -6.71 16.07 22.60
CA ASP A 182 -7.71 16.30 23.65
C ASP A 182 -9.02 15.53 23.44
N LYS A 183 -9.31 15.14 22.19
CA LYS A 183 -10.53 14.43 21.79
C LYS A 183 -10.28 12.96 21.41
N ALA A 184 -9.01 12.58 21.27
CA ALA A 184 -8.64 11.27 20.76
C ALA A 184 -8.91 10.15 21.78
N ILE A 185 -9.24 8.97 21.28
CA ILE A 185 -9.29 7.73 22.05
C ILE A 185 -7.97 6.98 21.84
N TYR A 186 -7.36 6.52 22.93
CA TYR A 186 -6.01 5.95 22.90
C TYR A 186 -6.01 4.41 22.75
N PRO A 187 -5.01 3.84 22.05
CA PRO A 187 -3.84 4.51 21.47
C PRO A 187 -4.14 5.34 20.22
N ALA A 188 -3.45 6.46 20.08
CA ALA A 188 -3.46 7.28 18.87
C ALA A 188 -2.20 7.00 18.04
N GLU A 189 -2.35 6.93 16.72
CA GLU A 189 -1.29 6.56 15.78
C GLU A 189 -1.01 7.70 14.80
N ILE A 190 0.27 7.94 14.51
CA ILE A 190 0.73 8.82 13.42
C ILE A 190 1.81 8.08 12.63
N GLY A 191 1.90 8.23 11.31
CA GLY A 191 3.15 7.88 10.63
C GLY A 191 3.07 7.70 9.13
N ALA A 192 4.16 7.16 8.60
CA ALA A 192 4.36 6.96 7.17
C ALA A 192 4.04 5.54 6.73
N GLU A 193 3.64 5.36 5.48
CA GLU A 193 3.49 4.02 4.90
C GLU A 193 3.76 3.98 3.41
N ASP A 194 4.02 2.76 2.93
CA ASP A 194 4.15 2.49 1.51
C ASP A 194 3.67 1.08 1.17
N THR A 195 3.14 0.91 -0.04
CA THR A 195 2.68 -0.37 -0.57
C THR A 195 3.36 -0.62 -1.91
N PHE A 196 4.12 -1.69 -1.96
CA PHE A 196 4.81 -2.20 -3.12
C PHE A 196 4.00 -3.33 -3.75
N TYR A 197 3.90 -3.27 -5.07
CA TYR A 197 3.27 -4.27 -5.91
C TYR A 197 4.35 -5.06 -6.65
N PRO A 198 4.10 -6.35 -6.95
CA PRO A 198 4.98 -7.08 -7.84
C PRO A 198 5.00 -6.38 -9.21
N ASP A 199 6.08 -6.59 -9.98
CA ASP A 199 6.06 -6.22 -11.39
C ASP A 199 4.78 -6.80 -12.02
N ALA A 200 4.10 -5.99 -12.83
CA ALA A 200 3.10 -6.53 -13.72
C ALA A 200 3.78 -7.67 -14.49
N GLU A 201 3.19 -8.88 -14.51
CA GLU A 201 3.68 -9.89 -15.43
C GLU A 201 3.76 -9.22 -16.80
N PRO A 202 4.89 -9.32 -17.53
CA PRO A 202 4.90 -8.90 -18.92
C PRO A 202 3.70 -9.55 -19.55
N GLU A 203 2.75 -8.77 -20.07
CA GLU A 203 1.56 -9.32 -20.70
C GLU A 203 2.02 -10.09 -21.96
N THR A 204 2.46 -11.33 -21.77
CA THR A 204 2.78 -12.24 -22.87
C THR A 204 1.49 -12.75 -23.51
N SER A 205 0.41 -12.68 -22.74
CA SER A 205 -0.98 -12.76 -23.14
C SER A 205 -1.73 -11.84 -22.20
N SER A 206 -2.36 -10.79 -22.72
CA SER A 206 -3.16 -9.89 -21.92
C SER A 206 -4.23 -10.70 -21.17
N VAL A 207 -4.34 -10.52 -19.85
CA VAL A 207 -5.43 -11.10 -19.05
C VAL A 207 -6.64 -10.21 -19.27
N ASP A 208 -7.15 -10.30 -20.49
CA ASP A 208 -8.34 -9.62 -20.98
C ASP A 208 -9.54 -10.23 -20.27
N GLY A 209 -10.20 -9.44 -19.44
CA GLY A 209 -11.44 -9.85 -18.82
C GLY A 209 -12.48 -10.14 -19.91
N HIS A 210 -12.75 -11.42 -20.17
CA HIS A 210 -13.81 -11.82 -21.10
C HIS A 210 -15.18 -11.60 -20.45
N VAL A 211 -15.99 -10.74 -21.05
CA VAL A 211 -17.43 -10.66 -20.76
C VAL A 211 -18.11 -10.96 -22.11
N GLU A 212 -19.21 -11.73 -22.23
CA GLU A 212 -19.74 -12.10 -23.59
C GLU A 212 -21.26 -12.10 -23.83
N GLN A 213 -21.79 -11.08 -24.53
CA GLN A 213 -23.08 -10.92 -25.28
C GLN A 213 -23.70 -12.09 -26.03
N GLY A 214 -24.20 -13.14 -25.39
CA GLY A 214 -25.08 -14.08 -26.11
C GLY A 214 -26.35 -13.43 -26.70
N GLY A 215 -26.31 -12.98 -27.96
CA GLY A 215 -27.48 -12.87 -28.86
C GLY A 215 -28.22 -11.53 -29.02
N VAL A 216 -27.55 -10.40 -29.32
CA VAL A 216 -28.26 -9.16 -29.70
C VAL A 216 -27.68 -8.53 -30.98
N ASP A 217 -28.46 -8.52 -32.05
CA ASP A 217 -28.12 -7.80 -33.30
C ASP A 217 -28.19 -6.27 -33.08
N ASN A 218 -27.23 -5.52 -33.63
CA ASN A 218 -27.19 -4.03 -33.67
C ASN A 218 -27.16 -3.30 -32.30
N ALA A 219 -26.50 -3.83 -31.27
CA ALA A 219 -26.33 -3.11 -30.00
C ALA A 219 -25.20 -2.06 -30.06
N SER A 220 -25.45 -0.87 -29.51
CA SER A 220 -24.41 0.16 -29.25
C SER A 220 -23.75 -0.08 -27.89
N TRP A 221 -22.58 0.52 -27.62
CA TRP A 221 -21.88 0.30 -26.35
C TRP A 221 -22.70 0.69 -25.11
N ALA A 222 -23.55 1.72 -25.23
CA ALA A 222 -24.52 2.10 -24.21
C ALA A 222 -25.56 1.00 -23.92
N THR A 223 -25.90 0.17 -24.92
CA THR A 223 -26.89 -0.91 -24.80
C THR A 223 -26.32 -2.17 -24.14
N VAL A 224 -25.00 -2.40 -24.26
CA VAL A 224 -24.31 -3.55 -23.65
C VAL A 224 -23.94 -3.27 -22.19
N HIS A 225 -23.52 -2.04 -21.86
CA HIS A 225 -23.16 -1.64 -20.50
C HIS A 225 -24.34 -1.67 -19.51
N ASP A 226 -25.54 -1.33 -20.01
CA ASP A 226 -26.77 -1.22 -19.21
C ASP A 226 -27.73 -2.41 -19.38
N GLY A 227 -27.42 -3.33 -20.30
CA GLY A 227 -28.20 -4.54 -20.58
C GLY A 227 -27.94 -5.68 -19.59
N ALA A 228 -28.97 -6.50 -19.32
CA ALA A 228 -28.81 -7.69 -18.49
C ALA A 228 -28.09 -8.80 -19.26
N GLY A 229 -26.78 -8.91 -19.03
CA GLY A 229 -25.88 -10.00 -19.46
C GLY A 229 -25.71 -9.99 -20.96
N ASN A 230 -24.56 -9.61 -21.49
CA ASN A 230 -23.26 -10.24 -21.34
C ASN A 230 -22.23 -9.35 -22.19
N GLY A 231 -20.91 -9.45 -22.10
CA GLY A 231 -20.03 -8.30 -22.45
C GLY A 231 -19.09 -8.34 -23.67
N SER A 232 -17.89 -7.77 -23.44
CA SER A 232 -16.85 -7.37 -24.41
C SER A 232 -15.44 -7.82 -23.97
N THR A 233 -14.50 -7.93 -24.92
CA THR A 233 -13.06 -8.19 -24.72
C THR A 233 -12.19 -7.16 -25.45
N ASP A 234 -11.02 -6.85 -24.91
CA ASP A 234 -10.05 -5.87 -25.41
C ASP A 234 -9.03 -6.42 -26.43
N THR A 235 -8.97 -7.73 -26.66
CA THR A 235 -8.10 -8.33 -27.68
C THR A 235 -8.48 -8.01 -29.14
N GLU A 236 -9.69 -7.48 -29.40
CA GLU A 236 -10.14 -7.18 -30.76
C GLU A 236 -9.67 -5.79 -31.22
N SER A 237 -8.37 -5.68 -31.46
CA SER A 237 -7.83 -4.64 -32.35
C SER A 237 -8.32 -4.87 -33.79
N PHE A 238 -9.50 -4.35 -34.11
CA PHE A 238 -10.02 -4.04 -35.45
C PHE A 238 -9.60 -4.98 -36.60
N ASN A 239 -10.14 -6.20 -36.72
CA ASN A 239 -10.16 -6.85 -38.05
C ASN A 239 -11.24 -7.89 -38.33
N ARG A 240 -12.11 -8.29 -37.40
CA ARG A 240 -13.23 -9.18 -37.75
C ARG A 240 -14.32 -9.23 -36.68
N VAL A 241 -15.43 -8.55 -36.94
CA VAL A 241 -16.72 -8.91 -36.32
C VAL A 241 -17.31 -10.05 -37.16
N ARG A 242 -17.46 -11.25 -36.59
CA ARG A 242 -18.11 -12.38 -37.25
C ARG A 242 -19.57 -12.46 -36.80
N ILE A 243 -20.46 -11.96 -37.64
CA ILE A 243 -21.90 -12.22 -37.51
C ILE A 243 -22.19 -13.52 -38.27
N THR A 244 -22.51 -14.60 -37.55
CA THR A 244 -23.07 -15.81 -38.15
C THR A 244 -24.58 -15.70 -38.10
N ASN A 245 -25.20 -15.35 -39.22
CA ASN A 245 -26.64 -15.52 -39.41
C ASN A 245 -26.88 -16.69 -40.38
N GLY A 246 -27.82 -17.56 -40.02
CA GLY A 246 -28.20 -18.70 -40.85
C GLY A 246 -28.80 -18.23 -42.16
N GLY A 247 -28.34 -18.81 -43.27
CA GLY A 247 -29.06 -18.76 -44.54
C GLY A 247 -28.72 -17.61 -45.48
N SER A 248 -27.44 -17.41 -45.82
CA SER A 248 -26.92 -17.12 -47.17
C SER A 248 -25.56 -16.42 -47.08
N SER A 249 -24.52 -17.04 -47.66
CA SER A 249 -23.17 -16.47 -47.69
C SER A 249 -23.01 -15.53 -48.89
N GLY A 250 -22.71 -14.25 -48.64
CA GLY A 250 -22.14 -13.34 -49.64
C GLY A 250 -20.81 -12.80 -49.13
N TYR A 251 -19.73 -13.00 -49.88
CA TYR A 251 -18.44 -12.37 -49.62
C TYR A 251 -18.35 -11.06 -50.40
N TRP A 252 -17.93 -9.96 -49.75
CA TRP A 252 -17.46 -8.76 -50.42
C TRP A 252 -15.95 -8.65 -50.28
N ASP A 253 -15.26 -8.67 -51.41
CA ASP A 253 -13.82 -8.47 -51.56
C ASP A 253 -13.55 -6.96 -51.72
N ILE A 254 -12.79 -6.36 -50.81
CA ILE A 254 -12.26 -5.01 -50.99
C ILE A 254 -10.76 -5.17 -51.22
N ARG A 255 -10.38 -5.19 -52.49
CA ARG A 255 -8.97 -5.13 -52.91
C ARG A 255 -8.41 -3.73 -52.64
N ARG A 256 -7.13 -3.70 -52.28
CA ARG A 256 -6.25 -2.56 -52.55
C ARG A 256 -5.61 -2.72 -53.92
#